data_AF-A0A552LVY2-F1
#
_entry.id   AF-A0A552LVY2-F1
#
_cell.length_a   1.000
_cell.length_b   1.000
_cell.length_c   1.000
_cell.angle_alpha   90.00
_cell.angle_beta   90.00
_cell.angle_gamma   90.00
#
_symmetry.space_group_name_H-M   'P 1'
#
loop_
_entity.id
_entity.type
_entity.pdbx_description
1 polymer ?
#
loop_
_entity_poly.entity_id
_entity_poly.type
_entity_poly.pdbx_seq_one_letter_code
_entity_poly.pdbx_strand_id
1 'polypeptide(L)'
;MTTTADDVWRLLAELVEAQKETERCFQETERRFQETERILKEQSLKTDRQITRLSKEIGNLGGKWGRFVENMVAPACETLFLNRQIPVHQVSQRVRKRLDGKTLEIDVLVTNENHVLVVEVKSS
;
A
#
# COMPACT_ATOMS: atom_id res chain seq x y z
N MET A 1 -5.01 74.63 -6.57
CA MET A 1 -6.00 73.91 -5.75
C MET A 1 -5.31 73.57 -4.45
N THR A 2 -5.54 74.35 -3.39
CA THR A 2 -4.96 74.12 -2.07
C THR A 2 -5.83 73.11 -1.33
N THR A 3 -5.28 71.95 -1.01
CA THR A 3 -5.93 70.94 -0.17
C THR A 3 -6.29 71.58 1.17
N THR A 4 -7.56 71.56 1.54
CA THR A 4 -8.03 72.15 2.80
C THR A 4 -7.85 71.16 3.95
N ALA A 5 -7.87 71.65 5.19
CA ALA A 5 -7.82 70.77 6.36
C ALA A 5 -8.97 69.74 6.37
N ASP A 6 -10.14 70.10 5.84
CA ASP A 6 -11.30 69.22 5.72
C ASP A 6 -11.06 68.07 4.72
N ASP A 7 -10.36 68.34 3.62
CA ASP A 7 -9.97 67.30 2.65
C ASP A 7 -9.01 66.29 3.28
N VAL A 8 -8.09 66.73 4.15
CA VAL A 8 -7.16 65.85 4.88
C VAL A 8 -7.92 64.98 5.87
N TRP A 9 -8.87 65.53 6.63
CA TRP A 9 -9.68 64.76 7.57
C TRP A 9 -10.57 63.71 6.88
N ARG A 10 -11.12 64.04 5.71
CA ARG A 10 -11.89 63.09 4.90
C ARG A 10 -11.01 61.92 4.44
N LEU A 11 -9.82 62.20 3.92
CA LEU A 11 -8.86 61.16 3.51
C LEU A 11 -8.40 60.28 4.68
N LEU A 12 -8.21 60.86 5.87
CA LEU A 12 -7.86 60.10 7.08
C LEU A 12 -8.99 59.14 7.49
N ALA A 13 -10.25 59.61 7.43
CA ALA A 13 -11.41 58.77 7.74
C ALA A 13 -11.56 57.61 6.75
N GLU A 14 -11.38 57.85 5.45
CA GLU A 14 -11.38 56.83 4.41
C GLU A 14 -10.25 55.79 4.62
N LEU A 15 -9.05 56.25 4.99
CA LEU A 15 -7.91 55.38 5.30
C LEU A 15 -8.18 54.47 6.51
N VAL A 16 -8.80 55.01 7.57
CA VAL A 16 -9.17 54.24 8.77
C VAL A 16 -10.20 53.16 8.44
N GLU A 17 -11.20 53.47 7.62
CA GLU A 17 -12.17 52.47 7.18
C GLU A 17 -11.56 51.40 6.29
N ALA A 18 -10.70 51.79 5.34
CA ALA A 18 -9.96 50.83 4.49
C ALA A 18 -9.05 49.89 5.32
N GLN A 19 -8.41 50.40 6.38
CA GLN A 19 -7.65 49.55 7.31
C GLN A 19 -8.53 48.55 8.06
N LYS A 20 -9.70 48.98 8.56
CA LYS A 20 -10.65 48.08 9.23
C LYS A 20 -11.16 46.98 8.29
N GLU A 21 -11.42 47.31 7.03
CA GLU A 21 -11.83 46.33 6.03
C GLU A 21 -10.71 45.34 5.71
N THR A 22 -9.48 45.84 5.58
CA THR A 22 -8.29 45.01 5.36
C THR A 22 -8.08 44.02 6.52
N GLU A 23 -8.21 44.48 7.77
CA GLU A 23 -8.10 43.62 8.96
C GLU A 23 -9.17 42.52 8.98
N ARG A 24 -10.43 42.84 8.63
CA ARG A 24 -11.50 41.83 8.53
C ARG A 24 -11.21 40.80 7.44
N CYS A 25 -10.75 41.25 6.27
CA CYS A 25 -10.36 40.37 5.17
C CYS A 25 -9.21 39.44 5.58
N PHE A 26 -8.23 39.96 6.31
CA PHE A 26 -7.11 39.18 6.81
C PHE A 26 -7.57 38.11 7.82
N GLN A 27 -8.44 38.47 8.77
CA GLN A 27 -9.01 37.52 9.73
C GLN A 27 -9.85 36.42 9.06
N GLU A 28 -10.62 36.77 8.03
CA GLU A 28 -11.38 35.77 7.25
C GLU A 28 -10.44 34.84 6.47
N THR A 29 -9.39 35.40 5.87
CA THR A 29 -8.38 34.62 5.13
C THR A 29 -7.66 33.65 6.04
N GLU A 30 -7.25 34.09 7.23
CA GLU A 30 -6.61 33.24 8.24
C GLU A 30 -7.51 32.07 8.66
N ARG A 31 -8.80 32.33 8.90
CA ARG A 31 -9.77 31.26 9.23
C ARG A 31 -9.92 30.25 8.09
N ARG A 32 -10.03 30.71 6.84
CA ARG A 32 -10.12 29.83 5.67
C ARG A 32 -8.83 29.02 5.48
N PHE A 33 -7.68 29.61 5.77
CA PHE A 33 -6.39 28.92 5.69
C PHE A 33 -6.30 27.80 6.73
N GLN A 34 -6.65 28.07 7.99
CA GLN A 34 -6.68 27.07 9.06
C GLN A 34 -7.65 25.92 8.75
N GLU A 35 -8.82 26.21 8.19
CA GLU A 35 -9.78 25.19 7.76
C GLU A 35 -9.20 24.34 6.62
N THR A 36 -8.55 24.97 5.65
CA THR A 36 -7.89 24.29 4.53
C THR A 36 -6.77 23.37 5.01
N GLU A 37 -5.91 23.84 5.91
CA GLU A 37 -4.86 23.01 6.51
C GLU A 37 -5.43 21.80 7.24
N ARG A 38 -6.52 21.99 7.98
CA ARG A 38 -7.19 20.88 8.68
C ARG A 38 -7.72 19.85 7.71
N ILE A 39 -8.43 20.28 6.66
CA ILE A 39 -8.97 19.39 5.63
C ILE A 39 -7.84 18.63 4.92
N LEU A 40 -6.77 19.32 4.53
CA LEU A 40 -5.60 18.71 3.89
C LEU A 40 -4.94 17.66 4.80
N LYS A 41 -4.78 17.97 6.09
CA LYS A 41 -4.22 17.02 7.06
C LYS A 41 -5.11 15.79 7.23
N GLU A 42 -6.43 15.98 7.36
CA GLU A 42 -7.37 14.87 7.47
C GLU A 42 -7.40 14.00 6.19
N GLN A 43 -7.36 14.63 5.01
CA GLN A 43 -7.28 13.94 3.72
C GLN A 43 -5.96 13.17 3.57
N SER A 44 -4.83 13.77 3.92
CA SER A 44 -3.52 13.12 3.88
C SER A 44 -3.51 11.86 4.77
N LEU A 45 -3.98 11.97 6.02
CA LEU A 45 -4.08 10.82 6.92
C LEU A 45 -5.00 9.71 6.40
N LYS A 46 -6.10 10.08 5.73
CA LYS A 46 -7.01 9.11 5.10
C LYS A 46 -6.34 8.40 3.93
N THR A 47 -5.63 9.14 3.08
CA THR A 47 -4.88 8.61 1.95
C THR A 47 -3.78 7.65 2.40
N ASP A 48 -3.00 8.01 3.42
CA ASP A 48 -1.94 7.14 3.97
C ASP A 48 -2.49 5.82 4.48
N ARG A 49 -3.64 5.86 5.17
CA ARG A 49 -4.35 4.65 5.63
C ARG A 49 -4.83 3.79 4.45
N GLN A 50 -5.35 4.40 3.39
CA GLN A 50 -5.80 3.69 2.20
C GLN A 50 -4.62 3.04 1.47
N ILE A 51 -3.52 3.76 1.26
CA ILE A 51 -2.29 3.22 0.66
C ILE A 51 -1.77 2.04 1.47
N THR A 52 -1.66 2.19 2.80
CA THR A 52 -1.19 1.11 3.68
C THR A 52 -2.08 -0.13 3.58
N ARG A 53 -3.40 0.03 3.47
CA ARG A 53 -4.34 -1.08 3.29
C ARG A 53 -4.12 -1.76 1.92
N LEU A 54 -4.05 -0.98 0.85
CA LEU A 54 -3.81 -1.49 -0.50
C LEU A 54 -2.49 -2.25 -0.59
N SER A 55 -1.40 -1.74 -0.02
CA SER A 55 -0.11 -2.44 0.01
C SER A 55 -0.20 -3.81 0.70
N LYS A 56 -0.96 -3.90 1.80
CA LYS A 56 -1.19 -5.18 2.50
C LYS A 56 -2.02 -6.15 1.66
N GLU A 57 -3.07 -5.66 0.99
CA GLU A 57 -3.91 -6.49 0.14
C GLU A 57 -3.14 -7.02 -1.08
N ILE A 58 -2.33 -6.17 -1.73
CA ILE A 58 -1.45 -6.57 -2.84
C ILE A 58 -0.44 -7.63 -2.38
N GLY A 59 0.21 -7.44 -1.21
CA GLY A 59 1.12 -8.44 -0.66
C GLY A 59 0.44 -9.78 -0.39
N ASN A 60 -0.79 -9.75 0.14
CA ASN A 60 -1.59 -10.95 0.36
C ASN A 60 -1.98 -11.64 -0.96
N LEU A 61 -2.31 -10.88 -2.00
CA LEU A 61 -2.57 -11.41 -3.34
C LEU A 61 -1.34 -12.09 -3.94
N GLY A 62 -0.14 -11.51 -3.77
CA GLY A 62 1.11 -12.13 -4.22
C GLY A 62 1.36 -13.50 -3.57
N GLY A 63 1.19 -13.60 -2.25
CA GLY A 63 1.30 -14.88 -1.53
C GLY A 63 0.24 -15.91 -1.95
N LYS A 64 -0.99 -15.44 -2.26
CA LYS A 64 -2.05 -16.31 -2.81
C LYS A 64 -1.74 -16.78 -4.23
N TRP A 65 -1.09 -15.95 -5.04
CA TRP A 65 -0.65 -16.31 -6.40
C TRP A 65 0.38 -17.42 -6.39
N GLY A 66 1.42 -17.33 -5.54
CA GLY A 66 2.39 -18.41 -5.38
C GLY A 66 1.72 -19.73 -5.01
N ARG A 67 0.84 -19.70 -4.00
CA ARG A 67 0.07 -20.87 -3.57
C ARG A 67 -0.86 -21.42 -4.67
N PHE A 68 -1.46 -20.55 -5.46
CA PHE A 68 -2.30 -20.96 -6.58
C PHE A 68 -1.48 -21.77 -7.61
N VAL A 69 -0.29 -21.29 -7.97
CA VAL A 69 0.62 -22.01 -8.87
C VAL A 69 1.10 -23.33 -8.23
N GLU A 70 1.48 -23.33 -6.94
CA GLU A 70 1.84 -24.55 -6.20
C GLU A 70 0.72 -25.62 -6.28
N ASN A 71 -0.53 -25.20 -6.12
CA ASN A 71 -1.70 -26.08 -6.18
C ASN A 71 -2.01 -26.61 -7.58
N MET A 72 -1.55 -25.94 -8.63
CA MET A 72 -1.62 -26.46 -10.01
C MET A 72 -0.48 -27.43 -10.31
N VAL A 73 0.72 -27.16 -9.79
CA VAL A 73 1.92 -27.97 -10.06
C VAL A 73 1.88 -29.31 -9.35
N ALA A 74 1.43 -29.36 -8.09
CA ALA A 74 1.40 -30.58 -7.30
C ALA A 74 0.67 -31.76 -7.99
N PRO A 75 -0.58 -31.63 -8.46
CA PRO A 75 -1.25 -32.72 -9.16
C PRO A 75 -0.59 -33.06 -10.50
N ALA A 76 -0.01 -32.07 -11.20
CA ALA A 76 0.66 -32.30 -12.48
C ALA A 76 1.93 -33.17 -12.34
N CYS A 77 2.53 -33.24 -11.14
CA CYS A 77 3.69 -34.07 -10.88
C CYS A 77 3.42 -35.57 -11.12
N GLU A 78 2.20 -36.05 -10.85
CA GLU A 78 1.82 -37.45 -11.09
C GLU A 78 2.00 -37.83 -12.56
N THR A 79 1.38 -37.05 -13.46
CA THR A 79 1.48 -37.29 -14.91
C THR A 79 2.89 -37.01 -15.43
N LEU A 80 3.52 -35.93 -14.97
CA LEU A 80 4.82 -35.49 -15.46
C LEU A 80 5.92 -36.52 -15.20
N PHE A 81 5.97 -37.10 -14.00
CA PHE A 81 7.00 -38.07 -13.63
C PHE A 81 6.66 -39.48 -14.12
N LEU A 82 5.38 -39.85 -14.15
CA LEU A 82 4.97 -41.12 -14.74
C LEU A 82 5.36 -41.21 -16.23
N ASN A 83 5.18 -40.13 -16.99
CA ASN A 83 5.61 -40.05 -18.40
C ASN A 83 7.14 -40.18 -18.59
N ARG A 84 7.91 -39.96 -17.52
CA ARG A 84 9.37 -40.16 -17.49
C ARG A 84 9.77 -41.52 -16.93
N GLN A 85 8.81 -42.44 -16.80
CA GLN A 85 9.00 -43.78 -16.24
C GLN A 85 9.45 -43.76 -14.77
N ILE A 86 9.08 -42.71 -14.03
CA ILE A 86 9.31 -42.62 -12.59
C ILE A 86 7.95 -42.82 -11.90
N PRO A 87 7.73 -43.96 -11.22
CA PRO A 87 6.49 -44.19 -10.48
C PRO A 87 6.26 -43.11 -9.43
N VAL A 88 5.02 -42.72 -9.20
CA VAL A 88 4.66 -41.74 -8.17
C VAL A 88 3.77 -42.46 -7.16
N HIS A 89 4.23 -42.58 -5.91
CA HIS A 89 3.43 -43.20 -4.84
C HIS A 89 2.82 -42.15 -3.92
N GLN A 90 3.53 -41.05 -3.70
CA GLN A 90 3.08 -39.97 -2.83
C GLN A 90 3.55 -38.62 -3.35
N VAL A 91 2.63 -37.66 -3.37
CA VAL A 91 2.89 -36.24 -3.59
C VAL A 91 2.54 -35.49 -2.30
N SER A 92 3.44 -34.65 -1.81
CA SER A 92 3.25 -33.86 -0.59
C SER A 92 3.61 -32.40 -0.84
N GLN A 93 2.71 -31.48 -0.53
CA GLN A 93 2.95 -30.06 -0.69
C GLN A 93 3.49 -29.45 0.60
N ARG A 94 4.33 -28.42 0.47
CA ARG A 94 4.82 -27.56 1.58
C ARG A 94 5.46 -28.35 2.72
N VAL A 95 6.31 -29.31 2.37
CA VAL A 95 7.01 -30.14 3.35
C VAL A 95 8.03 -29.28 4.09
N ARG A 96 7.93 -29.24 5.42
CA ARG A 96 8.83 -28.45 6.27
C ARG A 96 9.65 -29.34 7.19
N LYS A 97 10.95 -29.08 7.24
CA LYS A 97 11.90 -29.70 8.17
C LYS A 97 12.60 -28.62 8.97
N ARG A 98 12.77 -28.85 10.28
CA ARG A 98 13.55 -27.99 11.17
C ARG A 98 14.59 -28.82 11.89
N LEU A 99 15.85 -28.40 11.81
CA LEU A 99 16.99 -29.06 12.45
C LEU A 99 18.05 -28.01 12.80
N ASP A 100 18.58 -28.04 14.02
CA ASP A 100 19.63 -27.13 14.51
C ASP A 100 19.37 -25.64 14.22
N GLY A 101 18.12 -25.20 14.45
CA GLY A 101 17.69 -23.83 14.19
C GLY A 101 17.50 -23.47 12.71
N LYS A 102 17.87 -24.34 11.78
CA LYS A 102 17.66 -24.17 10.33
C LYS A 102 16.30 -24.73 9.91
N THR A 103 15.67 -24.08 8.95
CA THR A 103 14.39 -24.52 8.36
C THR A 103 14.57 -24.75 6.88
N LEU A 104 14.08 -25.88 6.38
CA LEU A 104 13.94 -26.20 4.96
C LEU A 104 12.44 -26.30 4.65
N GLU A 105 12.01 -25.65 3.58
CA GLU A 105 10.67 -25.80 2.99
C GLU A 105 10.83 -26.33 1.56
N ILE A 106 9.98 -27.28 1.18
CA ILE A 106 9.91 -27.87 -0.14
C ILE A 106 8.48 -27.69 -0.64
N ASP A 107 8.33 -27.03 -1.80
CA ASP A 107 7.00 -26.72 -2.35
C ASP A 107 6.23 -27.99 -2.69
N VAL A 108 6.85 -28.92 -3.42
CA VAL A 108 6.29 -30.26 -3.68
C VAL A 108 7.37 -31.32 -3.56
N LEU A 109 7.11 -32.33 -2.72
CA LEU A 109 7.92 -33.52 -2.53
C LEU A 109 7.20 -34.72 -3.14
N VAL A 110 7.83 -35.38 -4.10
CA VAL A 110 7.32 -36.61 -4.71
C VAL A 110 8.21 -37.77 -4.28
N THR A 111 7.59 -38.87 -3.84
CA THR A 111 8.33 -40.04 -3.37
C THR A 111 7.76 -41.33 -3.96
N ASN A 112 8.67 -42.27 -4.19
CA ASN A 112 8.37 -43.68 -4.40
C ASN A 112 9.42 -44.52 -3.63
N GLU A 113 9.42 -45.84 -3.81
CA GLU A 113 10.34 -46.75 -3.11
C GLU A 113 11.83 -46.49 -3.42
N ASN A 114 12.14 -45.98 -4.61
CA ASN A 114 13.49 -45.86 -5.15
C ASN A 114 13.94 -44.40 -5.38
N HIS A 115 13.02 -43.44 -5.33
CA HIS A 115 13.24 -42.04 -5.75
C HIS A 115 12.58 -41.06 -4.79
N VAL A 116 13.27 -39.94 -4.58
CA VAL A 116 12.75 -38.73 -3.95
C VAL A 116 13.00 -37.57 -4.92
N LEU A 117 11.93 -36.93 -5.37
CA LEU A 117 11.99 -35.75 -6.24
C LEU A 117 11.54 -34.52 -5.47
N VAL A 118 12.32 -33.46 -5.58
CA VAL A 118 12.03 -32.15 -5.00
C VAL A 118 11.67 -31.22 -6.14
N VAL A 119 10.49 -30.61 -6.07
CA VAL A 119 10.01 -29.64 -7.05
C VAL A 119 9.83 -28.30 -6.37
N GLU A 120 10.56 -27.30 -6.87
CA GLU A 120 10.44 -25.90 -6.51
C GLU A 120 9.53 -25.20 -7.52
N VAL A 121 8.58 -24.40 -7.04
CA VAL A 121 7.61 -23.68 -7.85
C VAL A 121 7.97 -22.20 -7.89
N LYS A 122 8.23 -21.69 -9.11
CA LYS A 122 8.45 -20.25 -9.32
C LYS A 122 7.24 -19.64 -10.01
N SER A 123 6.58 -18.70 -9.35
CA SER A 123 5.45 -17.92 -9.86
C SER A 123 5.86 -16.51 -10.32
N SER A 124 7.15 -16.29 -10.55
CA SER A 124 7.78 -15.01 -10.92
C SER A 124 7.87 -14.85 -12.44
#